data_AF-K5WVV7-F1
#
_entry.id   AF-K5WVV7-F1
#
_cell.length_a   1.000
_cell.length_b   1.000
_cell.length_c   1.000
_cell.angle_alpha   90.00
_cell.angle_beta   90.00
_cell.angle_gamma   90.00
#
_symmetry.space_group_name_H-M   'P 1'
#
loop_
_entity.id
_entity.type
_entity.pdbx_description
1 polymer ?
#
loop_
_entity_poly.entity_id
_entity_poly.type
_entity_poly.pdbx_seq_one_letter_code
_entity_poly.pdbx_strand_id
1 'polypeptide(L)'
;MSTPESSSSGPQKHSQPYLEALLIPVKSENLILFYGKDNAAHSSSRLDFSSVSDEDSKSLSDICDATTFGVNEENVLDTTYRKAEKFDSAYFATKPDPFSYGLMSILRDVLREGHGAELYKLNIYGPGSFFKAHKDTPRGDNMFASLVVIYPTVH
;
A
#
# COMPACT_ATOMS: atom_id res chain seq x y z
N MET A 1 18.73 62.47 -2.66
CA MET A 1 19.41 61.17 -2.80
C MET A 1 18.67 60.20 -1.90
N SER A 2 17.79 59.39 -2.48
CA SER A 2 17.04 58.34 -1.79
C SER A 2 17.23 57.07 -2.59
N THR A 3 17.85 56.07 -1.98
CA THR A 3 18.10 54.74 -2.56
C THR A 3 16.79 53.96 -2.66
N PRO A 4 16.54 53.18 -3.74
CA PRO A 4 15.39 52.27 -3.78
C PRO A 4 15.74 50.97 -3.07
N GLU A 5 14.81 50.47 -2.26
CA GLU A 5 14.87 49.15 -1.64
C GLU A 5 14.75 48.05 -2.71
N SER A 6 15.69 47.10 -2.69
CA SER A 6 15.63 45.89 -3.49
C SER A 6 14.72 44.87 -2.80
N SER A 7 13.56 44.61 -3.39
CA SER A 7 12.70 43.49 -2.99
C SER A 7 13.35 42.16 -3.41
N SER A 8 14.06 41.53 -2.47
CA SER A 8 14.52 40.15 -2.60
C SER A 8 13.33 39.20 -2.45
N SER A 9 12.84 38.66 -3.56
CA SER A 9 11.92 37.52 -3.55
C SER A 9 12.69 36.28 -3.12
N GLY A 10 12.45 35.82 -1.88
CA GLY A 10 12.97 34.54 -1.39
C GLY A 10 12.46 33.35 -2.22
N PRO A 11 13.12 32.19 -2.14
CA PRO A 11 12.77 31.02 -2.95
C PRO A 11 11.32 30.60 -2.69
N GLN A 12 10.52 30.54 -3.75
CA GLN A 12 9.19 29.94 -3.69
C GLN A 12 9.36 28.48 -3.29
N LYS A 13 8.88 28.16 -2.09
CA LYS A 13 8.84 26.79 -1.57
C LYS A 13 7.79 26.05 -2.40
N HIS A 14 8.20 25.32 -3.43
CA HIS A 14 7.31 24.44 -4.16
C HIS A 14 6.77 23.41 -3.16
N SER A 15 5.49 23.52 -2.79
CA SER A 15 4.81 22.48 -2.02
C SER A 15 4.79 21.22 -2.88
N GLN A 16 5.35 20.13 -2.38
CA GLN A 16 5.18 18.84 -3.04
C GLN A 16 3.68 18.55 -3.20
N PRO A 17 3.24 18.04 -4.36
CA PRO A 17 1.86 17.62 -4.52
C PRO A 17 1.54 16.53 -3.49
N TYR A 18 0.41 16.66 -2.81
CA TYR A 18 -0.04 15.73 -1.79
C TYR A 18 -1.53 15.44 -1.96
N LEU A 19 -1.90 14.18 -1.75
CA LEU A 19 -3.28 13.69 -1.75
C LEU A 19 -3.49 12.95 -0.42
N GLU A 20 -4.42 13.42 0.41
CA GLU A 20 -4.69 12.85 1.74
C GLU A 20 -5.29 11.45 1.65
N ALA A 21 -6.42 11.34 0.95
CA ALA A 21 -7.12 10.08 0.69
C ALA A 21 -8.06 10.25 -0.51
N LEU A 22 -8.34 9.16 -1.20
CA LEU A 22 -9.29 9.11 -2.29
C LEU A 22 -10.17 7.86 -2.14
N LEU A 23 -11.49 8.06 -2.20
CA LEU A 23 -12.44 6.95 -2.32
C LEU A 23 -12.75 6.69 -3.78
N ILE A 24 -12.55 5.45 -4.21
CA ILE A 24 -12.85 5.02 -5.58
C ILE A 24 -14.05 4.08 -5.52
N PRO A 25 -15.18 4.42 -6.16
CA PRO A 25 -16.30 3.49 -6.25
C PRO A 25 -15.91 2.26 -7.07
N VAL A 26 -16.04 1.08 -6.46
CA VAL A 26 -15.78 -0.21 -7.09
C VAL A 26 -17.02 -1.09 -6.93
N LYS A 27 -17.38 -1.84 -7.96
CA LYS A 27 -18.48 -2.82 -7.85
C LYS A 27 -18.05 -3.94 -6.89
N SER A 28 -18.96 -4.40 -6.04
CA SER A 28 -18.68 -5.49 -5.08
C SER A 28 -18.13 -6.74 -5.75
N GLU A 29 -18.62 -7.10 -6.94
CA GLU A 29 -18.13 -8.23 -7.74
C GLU A 29 -16.64 -8.15 -8.09
N ASN A 30 -16.03 -6.97 -7.99
CA ASN A 30 -14.62 -6.74 -8.24
C ASN A 30 -13.79 -6.69 -6.96
N LEU A 31 -14.37 -6.79 -5.78
CA LEU A 31 -13.65 -6.76 -4.50
C LEU A 31 -13.11 -8.16 -4.12
N ILE A 32 -12.45 -8.83 -5.06
CA ILE A 32 -12.00 -10.22 -4.90
C ILE A 32 -10.48 -10.30 -4.78
N LEU A 33 -10.03 -11.07 -3.80
CA LEU A 33 -8.64 -11.49 -3.62
C LEU A 33 -8.52 -12.98 -3.94
N PHE A 34 -7.57 -13.33 -4.79
CA PHE A 34 -7.11 -14.69 -5.00
C PHE A 34 -5.74 -14.82 -4.34
N TYR A 35 -5.51 -15.88 -3.57
CA TYR A 35 -4.28 -16.05 -2.81
C TYR A 35 -3.95 -17.53 -2.60
N GLY A 36 -2.68 -17.87 -2.46
CA GLY A 36 -2.25 -19.26 -2.29
C GLY A 36 -0.73 -19.44 -2.32
N LYS A 37 -0.25 -20.54 -1.73
CA LYS A 37 1.17 -20.95 -1.73
C LYS A 37 1.28 -22.40 -2.20
N ASP A 38 2.32 -22.70 -2.95
CA ASP A 38 2.51 -24.00 -3.62
C ASP A 38 2.57 -25.22 -2.68
N ASN A 39 2.90 -25.00 -1.39
CA ASN A 39 3.17 -26.07 -0.42
C ASN A 39 2.06 -26.31 0.61
N ALA A 40 0.92 -25.62 0.50
CA ALA A 40 -0.21 -25.79 1.42
C ALA A 40 -1.23 -26.81 0.87
N ALA A 41 -1.80 -27.66 1.73
CA ALA A 41 -2.87 -28.61 1.38
C ALA A 41 -4.13 -27.94 0.77
N HIS A 42 -4.21 -26.61 0.86
CA HIS A 42 -5.14 -25.72 0.17
C HIS A 42 -4.31 -24.72 -0.65
N SER A 43 -3.97 -25.08 -1.88
CA SER A 43 -2.98 -24.32 -2.68
C SER A 43 -3.52 -23.00 -3.23
N SER A 44 -4.84 -22.77 -3.20
CA SER A 44 -5.46 -21.53 -3.68
C SER A 44 -6.83 -21.31 -3.04
N SER A 45 -7.08 -20.07 -2.62
CA SER A 45 -8.31 -19.61 -2.01
C SER A 45 -8.78 -18.30 -2.66
N ARG A 46 -10.07 -18.00 -2.48
CA ARG A 46 -10.73 -16.80 -2.97
C ARG A 46 -11.44 -16.12 -1.81
N LEU A 47 -11.11 -14.86 -1.57
CA LEU A 47 -11.75 -14.00 -0.59
C LEU A 47 -12.58 -12.93 -1.29
N ASP A 48 -13.78 -12.68 -0.78
CA ASP A 48 -14.63 -11.56 -1.19
C ASP A 48 -14.62 -10.48 -0.10
N PHE A 49 -13.96 -9.36 -0.35
CA PHE A 49 -13.87 -8.26 0.62
C PHE A 49 -15.24 -7.62 0.91
N SER A 50 -16.26 -7.83 0.08
CA SER A 50 -17.61 -7.32 0.36
C SER A 50 -18.37 -8.15 1.40
N SER A 51 -17.89 -9.36 1.72
CA SER A 51 -18.55 -10.28 2.64
C SER A 51 -17.54 -11.20 3.36
N VAL A 52 -16.55 -10.61 4.02
CA VAL A 52 -15.51 -11.37 4.75
C VAL A 52 -16.08 -11.97 6.03
N SER A 53 -15.93 -13.29 6.21
CA SER A 53 -16.23 -13.98 7.47
C SER A 53 -15.01 -14.12 8.38
N ASP A 54 -15.21 -14.55 9.62
CA ASP A 54 -14.12 -14.88 10.54
C ASP A 54 -13.29 -16.07 10.03
N GLU A 55 -13.93 -17.04 9.37
CA GLU A 55 -13.26 -18.21 8.79
C GLU A 55 -12.38 -17.80 7.61
N ASP A 56 -12.87 -16.89 6.77
CA ASP A 56 -12.09 -16.30 5.69
C ASP A 56 -10.85 -15.55 6.21
N SER A 57 -11.04 -14.73 7.24
CA SER A 57 -9.96 -13.99 7.88
C SER A 57 -8.90 -14.92 8.47
N LYS A 58 -9.34 -16.00 9.12
CA LYS A 58 -8.46 -17.02 9.67
C LYS A 58 -7.71 -17.77 8.56
N SER A 59 -8.40 -18.20 7.51
CA SER A 59 -7.76 -18.88 6.37
C SER A 59 -6.70 -18.00 5.71
N LEU A 60 -6.96 -16.70 5.57
CA LEU A 60 -5.96 -15.76 5.05
C LEU A 60 -4.77 -15.64 6.00
N SER A 61 -4.99 -15.47 7.30
CA SER A 61 -3.93 -15.32 8.31
C SER A 61 -3.04 -16.58 8.41
N ASP A 62 -3.63 -17.78 8.37
CA ASP A 62 -2.92 -19.06 8.52
C ASP A 62 -1.85 -19.29 7.44
N ILE A 63 -1.95 -18.61 6.29
CA ILE A 63 -0.98 -18.72 5.21
C ILE A 63 -0.13 -17.45 4.99
N CYS A 64 -0.36 -16.39 5.78
CA CYS A 64 0.48 -15.20 5.77
C CYS A 64 1.86 -15.44 6.40
N ASP A 65 2.83 -14.65 5.97
CA ASP A 65 4.13 -14.57 6.66
C ASP A 65 4.12 -13.42 7.67
N ALA A 66 4.84 -13.58 8.78
CA ALA A 66 5.08 -12.47 9.70
C ALA A 66 5.83 -11.33 8.98
N THR A 67 5.46 -10.08 9.26
CA THR A 67 6.13 -8.93 8.63
C THR A 67 7.45 -8.58 9.30
N THR A 68 8.50 -8.46 8.49
CA THR A 68 9.74 -7.79 8.86
C THR A 68 9.72 -6.32 8.44
N PHE A 69 10.69 -5.54 8.93
CA PHE A 69 11.03 -4.22 8.43
C PHE A 69 12.53 -4.13 8.16
N GLY A 70 12.91 -3.23 7.25
CA GLY A 70 14.30 -3.07 6.83
C GLY A 70 15.08 -2.16 7.78
N VAL A 71 16.24 -2.62 8.24
CA VAL A 71 17.23 -1.82 8.97
C VAL A 71 18.59 -2.11 8.36
N ASN A 72 19.28 -1.10 7.83
CA ASN A 72 20.62 -1.25 7.23
C ASN A 72 20.73 -2.43 6.26
N GLU A 73 19.77 -2.58 5.34
CA GLU A 73 19.68 -3.68 4.35
C GLU A 73 19.35 -5.07 4.94
N GLU A 74 19.16 -5.20 6.25
CA GLU A 74 18.71 -6.43 6.90
C GLU A 74 17.21 -6.42 7.19
N ASN A 75 16.59 -7.59 7.12
CA ASN A 75 15.19 -7.80 7.51
C ASN A 75 15.10 -8.19 8.98
N VAL A 76 14.50 -7.33 9.81
CA VAL A 76 14.33 -7.56 11.24
C VAL A 76 12.87 -7.87 11.56
N LEU A 77 12.63 -8.93 12.34
CA LEU A 77 11.33 -9.22 12.94
C LEU A 77 11.28 -8.65 14.36
N ASP A 78 10.53 -7.57 14.57
CA ASP A 78 10.26 -6.98 15.89
C ASP A 78 8.76 -6.66 16.01
N THR A 79 8.05 -7.52 16.75
CA THR A 79 6.60 -7.41 16.97
C THR A 79 6.23 -6.24 17.89
N THR A 80 7.20 -5.59 18.54
CA THR A 80 7.02 -4.35 19.30
C THR A 80 7.15 -3.10 18.41
N TYR A 81 7.70 -3.24 17.21
CA TYR A 81 7.84 -2.17 16.22
C TYR A 81 6.78 -2.26 15.12
N ARG A 82 6.54 -3.48 14.64
CA ARG A 82 5.54 -3.79 13.62
C ARG A 82 4.85 -5.11 13.97
N LYS A 83 3.55 -5.03 14.22
CA LYS A 83 2.69 -6.21 14.38
C LYS A 83 1.73 -6.25 13.21
N ALA A 84 2.07 -7.02 12.19
CA ALA A 84 1.26 -7.25 11.00
C ALA A 84 1.72 -8.54 10.31
N GLU A 85 0.88 -9.03 9.42
CA GLU A 85 1.12 -10.17 8.54
C GLU A 85 1.21 -9.69 7.09
N LYS A 86 1.84 -10.48 6.21
CA LYS A 86 1.94 -10.15 4.79
C LYS A 86 1.78 -11.33 3.85
N PHE A 87 1.43 -10.97 2.62
CA PHE A 87 1.52 -11.77 1.41
C PHE A 87 2.44 -11.07 0.40
N ASP A 88 3.44 -11.79 -0.11
CA ASP A 88 4.27 -11.30 -1.22
C ASP A 88 3.49 -11.40 -2.54
N SER A 89 3.72 -10.47 -3.47
CA SER A 89 2.97 -10.35 -4.73
C SER A 89 2.97 -11.60 -5.62
N ALA A 90 3.93 -12.52 -5.44
CA ALA A 90 3.94 -13.80 -6.14
C ALA A 90 2.80 -14.74 -5.74
N TYR A 91 2.19 -14.52 -4.56
CA TYR A 91 1.24 -15.44 -3.94
C TYR A 91 -0.18 -14.89 -3.87
N PHE A 92 -0.44 -13.73 -4.48
CA PHE A 92 -1.79 -13.17 -4.53
C PHE A 92 -2.05 -12.34 -5.79
N ALA A 93 -3.33 -12.23 -6.14
CA ALA A 93 -3.84 -11.36 -7.18
C ALA A 93 -5.16 -10.75 -6.74
N THR A 94 -5.41 -9.50 -7.11
CA THR A 94 -6.67 -8.82 -6.82
C THR A 94 -7.45 -8.68 -8.14
N LYS A 95 -8.74 -9.05 -8.15
CA LYS A 95 -9.61 -8.83 -9.32
C LYS A 95 -9.76 -7.35 -9.71
N PRO A 96 -9.87 -6.38 -8.79
CA PRO A 96 -9.69 -5.01 -9.19
C PRO A 96 -8.18 -4.86 -9.45
N ASP A 97 -7.80 -4.68 -10.70
CA ASP A 97 -6.49 -4.11 -10.98
C ASP A 97 -6.52 -2.70 -10.38
N PRO A 98 -5.71 -2.39 -9.35
CA PRO A 98 -5.71 -1.06 -8.74
C PRO A 98 -5.47 0.06 -9.76
N PHE A 99 -4.86 -0.28 -10.91
CA PHE A 99 -4.56 0.66 -11.99
C PHE A 99 -5.71 0.86 -12.98
N SER A 100 -6.71 -0.03 -12.98
CA SER A 100 -7.82 -0.04 -13.95
C SER A 100 -8.95 0.94 -13.64
N TYR A 101 -9.09 1.44 -12.39
CA TYR A 101 -10.19 2.32 -11.97
C TYR A 101 -9.91 3.81 -12.12
N GLY A 102 -9.04 4.19 -13.06
CA GLY A 102 -8.64 5.59 -13.27
C GLY A 102 -7.70 6.15 -12.20
N LEU A 103 -7.29 5.34 -11.21
CA LEU A 103 -6.33 5.75 -10.18
C LEU A 103 -5.03 6.29 -10.78
N MET A 104 -4.50 5.63 -11.81
CA MET A 104 -3.27 6.10 -12.49
C MET A 104 -3.47 7.42 -13.24
N SER A 105 -4.68 7.72 -13.71
CA SER A 105 -5.00 9.03 -14.29
C SER A 105 -4.97 10.10 -13.22
N ILE A 106 -5.60 9.84 -12.08
CA ILE A 106 -5.64 10.78 -10.96
C ILE A 106 -4.23 11.03 -10.41
N LEU A 107 -3.42 9.97 -10.25
CA LEU A 107 -2.04 10.10 -9.82
C LEU A 107 -1.21 10.91 -10.81
N ARG A 108 -1.42 10.73 -12.12
CA ARG A 108 -0.75 11.55 -13.16
C ARG A 108 -1.11 13.03 -13.02
N ASP A 109 -2.36 13.34 -12.76
CA ASP A 109 -2.81 14.74 -12.61
C ASP A 109 -2.25 15.38 -11.33
N VAL A 110 -2.22 14.63 -10.23
CA VAL A 110 -1.67 15.10 -8.94
C VAL A 110 -0.16 15.26 -9.00
N LEU A 111 0.56 14.26 -9.50
CA LEU A 111 2.02 14.24 -9.55
C LEU A 111 2.58 15.05 -10.73
N ARG A 112 1.74 15.39 -11.72
CA ARG A 112 2.09 16.11 -12.95
C ARG A 112 3.15 15.40 -13.80
N GLU A 113 3.26 14.09 -13.62
CA GLU A 113 4.25 13.24 -14.28
C GLU A 113 3.64 11.86 -14.60
N GLY A 114 4.16 11.22 -15.64
CA GLY A 114 3.73 9.89 -16.04
C GLY A 114 4.50 8.81 -15.30
N HIS A 115 3.89 8.22 -14.27
CA HIS A 115 4.49 7.12 -13.52
C HIS A 115 3.77 5.79 -13.75
N GLY A 116 4.52 4.71 -13.59
CA GLY A 116 3.97 3.36 -13.40
C GLY A 116 3.85 3.04 -11.92
N ALA A 117 3.13 1.98 -11.60
CA ALA A 117 3.07 1.43 -10.25
C ALA A 117 3.08 -0.11 -10.34
N GLU A 118 3.61 -0.73 -9.29
CA GLU A 118 3.85 -2.17 -9.23
C GLU A 118 3.18 -2.74 -7.98
N LEU A 119 2.48 -3.87 -8.13
CA LEU A 119 1.91 -4.59 -7.00
C LEU A 119 3.04 -5.20 -6.16
N TYR A 120 3.17 -4.73 -4.92
CA TYR A 120 4.28 -5.13 -4.05
C TYR A 120 3.90 -6.19 -3.01
N LYS A 121 3.09 -5.81 -2.02
CA LYS A 121 2.74 -6.69 -0.91
C LYS A 121 1.34 -6.39 -0.43
N LEU A 122 0.64 -7.41 0.02
CA LEU A 122 -0.58 -7.28 0.80
C LEU A 122 -0.19 -7.32 2.28
N ASN A 123 -0.56 -6.30 3.06
CA ASN A 123 -0.39 -6.32 4.51
C ASN A 123 -1.73 -6.59 5.17
N ILE A 124 -1.74 -7.46 6.17
CA ILE A 124 -2.92 -7.85 6.94
C ILE A 124 -2.74 -7.33 8.37
N TYR A 125 -3.77 -6.63 8.86
CA TYR A 125 -3.80 -6.05 10.20
C TYR A 125 -5.01 -6.60 10.96
N GLY A 126 -4.77 -7.56 11.85
CA GLY A 126 -5.78 -8.05 12.80
C GLY A 126 -5.91 -7.17 14.05
N PRO A 127 -6.77 -7.54 15.01
CA PRO A 127 -6.94 -6.81 16.26
C PRO A 127 -5.62 -6.52 17.00
N GLY A 128 -5.40 -5.25 17.35
CA GLY A 128 -4.18 -4.78 18.02
C GLY A 128 -2.91 -4.79 17.16
N SER A 129 -3.03 -4.99 15.85
CA SER A 129 -1.94 -4.82 14.90
C SER A 129 -1.59 -3.34 14.73
N PHE A 130 -0.32 -3.05 14.48
CA PHE A 130 0.16 -1.67 14.32
C PHE A 130 1.46 -1.64 13.53
N PHE A 131 1.78 -0.44 13.03
CA PHE A 131 3.11 -0.12 12.51
C PHE A 131 3.47 1.28 13.02
N LYS A 132 4.57 1.40 13.75
CA LYS A 132 5.07 2.70 14.22
C LYS A 132 5.39 3.62 13.04
N ALA A 133 5.38 4.93 13.31
CA ALA A 133 5.78 5.95 12.34
C ALA A 133 7.19 5.63 11.80
N HIS A 134 7.31 5.61 10.47
CA HIS A 134 8.54 5.24 9.79
C HIS A 134 8.64 5.97 8.43
N LYS A 135 9.83 5.92 7.85
CA LYS A 135 10.07 6.29 6.46
C LYS A 135 10.24 5.00 5.66
N ASP A 136 9.56 4.89 4.53
CA ASP A 136 9.76 3.76 3.64
C ASP A 136 11.20 3.72 3.09
N THR A 137 11.76 2.52 3.05
CA THR A 137 13.04 2.26 2.40
C THR A 137 12.80 2.09 0.89
N PRO A 138 13.37 2.95 0.03
CA PRO A 138 13.30 2.76 -1.42
C PRO A 138 13.85 1.39 -1.83
N ARG A 139 13.20 0.74 -2.79
CA ARG A 139 13.62 -0.58 -3.31
C ARG A 139 14.46 -0.54 -4.59
N GLY A 140 14.73 0.65 -5.07
CA GLY A 140 15.51 0.91 -6.28
C GLY A 140 15.50 2.38 -6.62
N ASP A 141 16.40 2.79 -7.51
CA ASP A 141 16.60 4.20 -7.88
C ASP A 141 15.38 4.82 -8.60
N ASN A 142 14.44 3.99 -9.06
CA ASN A 142 13.22 4.38 -9.74
C ASN A 142 11.97 4.45 -8.82
N MET A 143 12.12 4.18 -7.52
CA MET A 143 11.02 4.29 -6.55
C MET A 143 11.05 5.66 -5.86
N PHE A 144 10.00 6.46 -6.06
CA PHE A 144 9.89 7.79 -5.44
C PHE A 144 8.78 7.87 -4.36
N ALA A 145 7.82 6.95 -4.36
CA ALA A 145 6.69 6.94 -3.44
C ALA A 145 6.10 5.53 -3.26
N SER A 146 5.27 5.38 -2.22
CA SER A 146 4.44 4.21 -1.97
C SER A 146 2.97 4.55 -2.20
N LEU A 147 2.24 3.65 -2.84
CA LEU A 147 0.78 3.71 -2.97
C LEU A 147 0.16 2.66 -2.04
N VAL A 148 -0.69 3.11 -1.12
CA VAL A 148 -1.42 2.23 -0.20
C VAL A 148 -2.88 2.18 -0.61
N VAL A 149 -3.36 0.98 -0.95
CA VAL A 149 -4.78 0.72 -1.25
C VAL A 149 -5.37 -0.07 -0.09
N ILE A 150 -6.45 0.46 0.48
CA ILE A 150 -7.17 -0.16 1.59
C ILE A 150 -8.44 -0.79 1.02
N TYR A 151 -8.57 -2.11 1.19
CA TYR A 151 -9.79 -2.83 0.85
C TYR A 151 -10.81 -2.69 1.99
N PRO A 152 -12.12 -2.64 1.68
CA PRO A 152 -13.14 -2.61 2.73
C PRO A 152 -13.08 -3.91 3.53
N THR A 153 -13.19 -3.78 4.85
CA THR A 153 -13.33 -4.89 5.78
C THR A 153 -14.43 -4.56 6.78
N VAL A 154 -15.20 -5.56 7.20
CA VAL A 154 -16.12 -5.39 8.33
C VAL A 154 -15.26 -5.29 9.60
N HIS A 155 -15.53 -4.30 10.46
CA HIS A 155 -14.86 -4.09 11.74
C HIS A 155 -15.81 -4.36 12.90
#